data_AF-A0A2I1HVT4-F1
#
_entry.id   AF-A0A2I1HVT4-F1
#
_cell.length_a   1.000
_cell.length_b   1.000
_cell.length_c   1.000
_cell.angle_alpha   90.00
_cell.angle_beta   90.00
_cell.angle_gamma   90.00
#
_symmetry.space_group_name_H-M   'P 1'
#
loop_
_entity.id
_entity.type
_entity.pdbx_description
1 polymer ?
#
loop_
_entity_poly.entity_id
_entity_poly.type
_entity_poly.pdbx_seq_one_letter_code
_entity_poly.pdbx_strand_id
1 'polypeptide(L)'
;MNTDKSRKQIELTLDFISSYNEIFYQDITTHLGSFIQDGFLKNLFNKDTSTSVDKTQMLIEKFGDAANPANFTSQAQATNIQPTTLSLLFSTALYVSSRSWENFATKYYMTFGDMGEIAYDESVTDDEYESSLNGLDKEEIFRDLNNKIGLQTPNPVDDTPPVLPD
;
A
#
# COMPACT_ATOMS: atom_id res chain seq x y z
N MET A 1 10.65 26.40 -24.51
CA MET A 1 11.63 26.39 -23.39
C MET A 1 11.11 25.64 -22.14
N ASN A 2 9.95 24.96 -22.20
CA ASN A 2 9.26 24.37 -21.04
C ASN A 2 9.42 22.83 -20.97
N THR A 3 9.48 22.14 -22.11
CA THR A 3 9.51 20.67 -22.21
C THR A 3 10.74 20.03 -21.57
N ASP A 4 11.90 20.67 -21.65
CA ASP A 4 13.15 20.14 -21.09
C ASP A 4 13.18 20.17 -19.56
N LYS A 5 12.55 21.20 -18.98
CA LYS A 5 12.35 21.31 -17.53
C LYS A 5 11.39 20.24 -17.01
N SER A 6 10.28 20.01 -17.73
CA SER A 6 9.32 18.95 -17.39
C SER A 6 9.93 17.55 -17.49
N ARG A 7 10.70 17.27 -18.54
CA ARG A 7 11.41 15.98 -18.70
C ARG A 7 12.37 15.72 -17.55
N LYS A 8 13.19 16.72 -17.20
CA LYS A 8 14.14 16.60 -16.07
C LYS A 8 13.44 16.39 -14.73
N GLN A 9 12.27 17.00 -14.52
CA GLN A 9 11.48 16.78 -13.31
C GLN A 9 10.92 15.35 -13.24
N ILE A 10 10.44 14.81 -14.36
CA ILE A 10 9.96 13.42 -14.46
C ILE A 10 11.09 12.43 -14.16
N GLU A 11 12.28 12.63 -14.73
CA GLU A 11 13.45 11.78 -14.45
C GLU A 11 13.80 11.76 -12.96
N LEU A 12 13.82 12.93 -12.31
CA LEU A 12 14.08 13.05 -10.86
C LEU A 12 12.99 12.36 -10.02
N THR A 13 11.72 12.47 -10.41
CA THR A 13 10.61 11.77 -9.76
C THR A 13 10.74 10.25 -9.90
N LEU A 14 11.08 9.75 -11.09
CA LEU A 14 11.27 8.32 -11.34
C LEU A 14 12.47 7.77 -10.54
N ASP A 15 13.55 8.52 -10.46
CA ASP A 15 14.72 8.14 -9.65
C ASP A 15 14.39 8.14 -8.16
N PHE A 16 13.62 9.13 -7.68
CA PHE A 16 13.13 9.13 -6.30
C PHE A 16 12.31 7.87 -6.00
N ILE A 17 11.31 7.55 -6.83
CA ILE A 17 10.44 6.38 -6.64
C ILE A 17 11.27 5.10 -6.68
N SER A 18 12.16 4.96 -7.66
CA SER A 18 13.01 3.78 -7.80
C SER A 18 13.95 3.58 -6.60
N SER A 19 14.49 4.66 -6.03
CA SER A 19 15.38 4.60 -4.86
C SER A 19 14.63 4.41 -3.54
N TYR A 20 13.31 4.64 -3.53
CA TYR A 20 12.51 4.57 -2.30
C TYR A 20 12.31 3.14 -1.79
N ASN A 21 12.50 2.11 -2.61
CA ASN A 21 12.26 0.71 -2.24
C ASN A 21 12.97 0.30 -0.93
N GLU A 22 14.22 0.71 -0.72
CA GLU A 22 14.95 0.39 0.52
C GLU A 22 14.29 1.03 1.75
N ILE A 23 13.89 2.30 1.62
CA ILE A 23 13.19 3.04 2.68
C ILE A 23 11.85 2.38 2.97
N PHE A 24 11.11 1.99 1.93
CA PHE A 24 9.85 1.28 2.07
C PHE A 24 10.03 0.01 2.93
N TYR A 25 10.97 -0.87 2.59
CA TYR A 25 11.17 -2.11 3.37
C TYR A 25 11.60 -1.84 4.83
N GLN A 26 12.42 -0.81 5.06
CA GLN A 26 12.79 -0.39 6.42
C GLN A 26 11.58 0.11 7.21
N ASP A 27 10.71 0.91 6.59
CA ASP A 27 9.49 1.39 7.23
C ASP A 27 8.55 0.23 7.55
N ILE A 28 8.31 -0.68 6.61
CA ILE A 28 7.46 -1.87 6.80
C ILE A 28 8.00 -2.69 7.99
N THR A 29 9.31 -2.96 8.01
CA THR A 29 9.97 -3.73 9.07
C THR A 29 9.82 -3.04 10.43
N THR A 30 10.00 -1.72 10.47
CA THR A 30 9.88 -0.92 11.70
C THR A 30 8.45 -0.96 12.24
N HIS A 31 7.44 -0.73 11.39
CA HIS A 31 6.05 -0.76 11.82
C HIS A 31 5.61 -2.16 12.26
N LEU A 32 6.01 -3.21 11.55
CA LEU A 32 5.73 -4.60 11.96
C LEU A 32 6.42 -4.96 13.27
N GLY A 33 7.70 -4.56 13.43
CA GLY A 33 8.47 -4.79 14.63
C GLY A 33 7.86 -4.11 15.87
N SER A 34 7.19 -2.97 15.68
CA SER A 34 6.56 -2.22 16.77
C SER A 34 5.51 -3.05 17.52
N PHE A 35 4.73 -3.89 16.83
CA PHE A 35 3.71 -4.74 17.45
C PHE A 35 4.27 -5.83 18.38
N ILE A 36 5.55 -6.16 18.19
CA ILE A 36 6.29 -7.08 19.06
C ILE A 36 6.87 -6.30 20.22
N GLN A 37 7.52 -5.17 19.94
CA GLN A 37 8.23 -4.34 20.91
C GLN A 37 7.28 -3.71 21.93
N ASP A 38 6.11 -3.24 21.50
CA ASP A 38 5.09 -2.66 22.38
C ASP A 38 4.26 -3.73 23.11
N GLY A 39 4.50 -5.02 22.84
CA GLY A 39 3.80 -6.14 23.45
C GLY A 39 2.37 -6.32 22.95
N PHE A 40 1.93 -5.62 21.91
CA PHE A 40 0.58 -5.73 21.36
C PHE A 40 0.22 -7.18 21.01
N LEU A 41 1.06 -7.89 20.25
CA LEU A 41 0.81 -9.29 19.89
C LEU A 41 0.82 -10.20 21.13
N LYS A 42 1.70 -9.93 22.09
CA LYS A 42 1.74 -10.68 23.35
C LYS A 42 0.42 -10.55 24.11
N ASN A 43 -0.11 -9.33 24.21
CA ASN A 43 -1.36 -9.05 24.91
C ASN A 43 -2.57 -9.65 24.18
N LEU A 44 -2.62 -9.52 22.85
CA LEU A 44 -3.70 -10.06 22.02
C LEU A 44 -3.80 -11.59 22.09
N PHE A 45 -2.65 -12.27 22.16
CA PHE A 45 -2.57 -13.73 22.24
C PHE A 45 -2.36 -14.26 23.66
N ASN A 46 -2.51 -13.42 24.69
CA ASN A 46 -2.41 -13.88 26.06
C ASN A 46 -3.46 -14.97 26.33
N LYS A 47 -3.01 -16.03 27.01
CA LYS A 47 -3.84 -17.20 27.38
C LYS A 47 -4.17 -17.22 28.88
N ASP A 48 -3.58 -16.33 29.68
CA ASP A 48 -3.88 -16.24 31.10
C ASP A 48 -5.34 -15.84 31.30
N THR A 49 -6.14 -16.76 31.84
CA THR A 49 -7.57 -16.55 32.09
C THR A 49 -7.85 -15.65 33.30
N SER A 50 -6.80 -15.27 34.04
CA SER A 50 -6.90 -14.37 35.21
C SER A 50 -7.09 -12.90 34.81
N THR A 51 -6.74 -12.53 33.59
CA THR A 51 -6.99 -11.20 33.02
C THR A 51 -7.84 -11.36 31.76
N SER A 52 -9.13 -11.05 31.86
CA SER A 52 -10.03 -10.97 30.70
C SER A 52 -9.63 -9.78 29.84
N VAL A 53 -8.83 -9.99 28.81
CA VAL A 53 -8.49 -8.98 27.81
C VAL A 53 -9.48 -9.06 26.66
N ASP A 54 -10.22 -7.99 26.40
CA ASP A 54 -11.11 -7.90 25.26
C ASP A 54 -10.30 -7.69 23.97
N LYS A 55 -10.09 -8.78 23.24
CA LYS A 55 -9.32 -8.81 21.99
C LYS A 55 -9.97 -7.99 20.88
N THR A 56 -11.30 -7.90 20.87
CA THR A 56 -12.04 -7.11 19.88
C THR A 56 -11.77 -5.64 20.12
N GLN A 57 -11.89 -5.21 21.37
CA GLN A 57 -11.61 -3.83 21.75
C GLN A 57 -10.15 -3.45 21.48
N MET A 58 -9.19 -4.33 21.79
CA MET A 58 -7.78 -4.09 21.47
C MET A 58 -7.53 -3.87 19.97
N LEU A 59 -8.17 -4.65 19.10
CA LEU A 59 -8.03 -4.51 17.65
C LEU A 59 -8.64 -3.19 17.17
N ILE A 60 -9.82 -2.84 17.68
CA ILE A 60 -10.51 -1.58 17.35
C ILE A 60 -9.71 -0.37 17.85
N GLU A 61 -9.16 -0.42 19.05
CA GLU A 61 -8.33 0.68 19.58
C GLU A 61 -7.05 0.88 18.77
N LYS A 62 -6.43 -0.21 18.30
CA LYS A 62 -5.17 -0.13 17.53
C LYS A 62 -5.40 0.27 16.07
N PHE A 63 -6.48 -0.21 15.45
CA PHE A 63 -6.67 -0.17 14.00
C PHE A 63 -7.99 0.47 13.54
N GLY A 64 -8.87 0.88 14.46
CA GLY A 64 -10.18 1.46 14.20
C GLY A 64 -11.31 0.44 14.01
N ASP A 65 -12.54 0.94 13.85
CA ASP A 65 -13.76 0.11 13.78
C ASP A 65 -13.76 -0.91 12.64
N ALA A 66 -13.04 -0.62 11.56
CA ALA A 66 -12.88 -1.54 10.43
C ALA A 66 -12.22 -2.87 10.87
N ALA A 67 -11.40 -2.85 11.93
CA ALA A 67 -10.73 -4.03 12.48
C ALA A 67 -11.63 -4.88 13.38
N ASN A 68 -12.90 -4.53 13.56
CA ASN A 68 -13.81 -5.36 14.33
C ASN A 68 -13.89 -6.79 13.72
N PRO A 69 -13.56 -7.86 14.46
CA PRO A 69 -13.63 -9.24 13.97
C PRO A 69 -15.00 -9.64 13.40
N ALA A 70 -16.09 -8.99 13.83
CA ALA A 70 -17.43 -9.22 13.29
C ALA A 70 -17.51 -8.96 11.78
N ASN A 71 -16.74 -7.99 11.27
CA ASN A 71 -16.68 -7.64 9.84
C ASN A 71 -16.09 -8.76 8.97
N PHE A 72 -15.41 -9.73 9.58
CA PHE A 72 -14.68 -10.79 8.88
C PHE A 72 -15.37 -12.16 8.98
N THR A 73 -16.56 -12.25 9.58
CA THR A 73 -17.23 -13.53 9.89
C THR A 73 -17.44 -14.41 8.66
N SER A 74 -17.94 -13.85 7.55
CA SER A 74 -18.22 -14.62 6.33
C SER A 74 -16.94 -15.16 5.68
N GLN A 75 -15.91 -14.32 5.55
CA GLN A 75 -14.61 -14.71 4.99
C GLN A 75 -13.87 -15.69 5.91
N ALA A 76 -13.95 -15.49 7.22
CA ALA A 76 -13.41 -16.40 8.22
C ALA A 76 -14.01 -17.81 8.08
N GLN A 77 -15.33 -17.89 7.87
CA GLN A 77 -16.00 -19.16 7.59
C GLN A 77 -15.57 -19.78 6.26
N ALA A 78 -15.50 -18.99 5.19
CA ALA A 78 -15.11 -19.47 3.87
C ALA A 78 -13.64 -19.96 3.81
N THR A 79 -12.75 -19.35 4.60
CA THR A 79 -11.32 -19.67 4.64
C THR A 79 -10.93 -20.61 5.78
N ASN A 80 -11.86 -20.96 6.66
CA ASN A 80 -11.62 -21.71 7.89
C ASN A 80 -10.53 -21.09 8.80
N ILE A 81 -10.55 -19.76 8.91
CA ILE A 81 -9.64 -18.98 9.76
C ILE A 81 -10.46 -18.29 10.86
N GLN A 82 -9.89 -18.12 12.05
CA GLN A 82 -10.56 -17.40 13.14
C GLN A 82 -10.78 -15.91 12.77
N PRO A 83 -11.97 -15.32 13.02
CA PRO A 83 -12.25 -13.92 12.65
C PRO A 83 -11.24 -12.93 13.23
N THR A 84 -10.79 -13.12 14.48
CA THR A 84 -9.76 -12.29 15.11
C THR A 84 -8.42 -12.37 14.38
N THR A 85 -8.05 -13.55 13.90
CA THR A 85 -6.82 -13.74 13.12
C THR A 85 -6.92 -13.06 11.75
N LEU A 86 -8.06 -13.21 11.08
CA LEU A 86 -8.27 -12.59 9.77
C LEU A 86 -8.32 -11.06 9.86
N SER A 87 -9.01 -10.53 10.86
CA SER A 87 -8.98 -9.09 11.21
C SER A 87 -7.55 -8.61 11.44
N LEU A 88 -6.79 -9.29 12.31
CA LEU A 88 -5.41 -8.90 12.62
C LEU A 88 -4.53 -8.85 11.36
N LEU A 89 -4.60 -9.87 10.49
CA LEU A 89 -3.81 -9.92 9.26
C LEU A 89 -4.15 -8.75 8.34
N PHE A 90 -5.44 -8.53 8.09
CA PHE A 90 -5.91 -7.47 7.20
C PHE A 90 -5.56 -6.09 7.75
N SER A 91 -5.85 -5.84 9.02
CA SER A 91 -5.60 -4.57 9.68
C SER A 91 -4.11 -4.27 9.81
N THR A 92 -3.27 -5.27 10.05
CA THR A 92 -1.81 -5.10 10.07
C THR A 92 -1.29 -4.71 8.69
N ALA A 93 -1.71 -5.42 7.64
CA ALA A 93 -1.30 -5.10 6.27
C ALA A 93 -1.73 -3.68 5.88
N LEU A 94 -2.99 -3.32 6.16
CA LEU A 94 -3.51 -2.00 5.85
C LEU A 94 -2.81 -0.90 6.65
N TYR A 95 -2.62 -1.08 7.96
CA TYR A 95 -1.95 -0.12 8.84
C TYR A 95 -0.53 0.16 8.36
N VAL A 96 0.25 -0.90 8.15
CA VAL A 96 1.66 -0.79 7.77
C VAL A 96 1.80 -0.19 6.38
N SER A 97 0.93 -0.54 5.44
CA SER A 97 0.89 0.07 4.10
C SER A 97 0.52 1.55 4.16
N SER A 98 -0.49 1.92 4.95
CA SER A 98 -0.91 3.32 5.14
C SER A 98 0.21 4.15 5.74
N ARG A 99 0.90 3.63 6.77
CA ARG A 99 2.04 4.32 7.39
C ARG A 99 3.22 4.49 6.44
N SER A 100 3.52 3.48 5.63
CA SER A 100 4.56 3.58 4.61
C SER A 100 4.19 4.59 3.52
N TRP A 101 2.92 4.63 3.10
CA TRP A 101 2.41 5.64 2.18
C TRP A 101 2.51 7.06 2.74
N GLU A 102 2.14 7.27 4.01
CA GLU A 102 2.31 8.57 4.69
C GLU A 102 3.77 9.03 4.69
N ASN A 103 4.72 8.13 4.97
CA ASN A 103 6.15 8.46 4.94
C ASN A 103 6.63 8.75 3.52
N PHE A 104 6.16 8.00 2.53
CA PHE A 104 6.46 8.24 1.12
C PHE A 104 5.95 9.61 0.70
N ALA A 105 4.67 9.89 0.91
CA ALA A 105 4.03 11.15 0.54
C ALA A 105 4.71 12.35 1.22
N THR A 106 5.06 12.22 2.50
CA THR A 106 5.78 13.26 3.24
C THR A 106 7.16 13.53 2.62
N LYS A 107 7.97 12.49 2.39
CA LYS A 107 9.31 12.65 1.79
C LYS A 107 9.23 13.17 0.37
N TYR A 108 8.25 12.70 -0.39
CA TYR A 108 7.98 13.16 -1.74
C TYR A 108 7.66 14.66 -1.74
N TYR A 109 6.71 15.09 -0.91
CA TYR A 109 6.31 16.49 -0.76
C TYR A 109 7.47 17.37 -0.29
N MET A 110 8.28 16.91 0.67
CA MET A 110 9.48 17.64 1.10
C MET A 110 10.52 17.81 -0.01
N THR A 111 10.59 16.87 -0.96
CA THR A 111 11.57 16.88 -2.05
C THR A 111 11.11 17.74 -3.23
N PHE A 112 9.84 17.62 -3.62
CA PHE A 112 9.30 18.21 -4.83
C PHE A 112 8.36 19.40 -4.58
N GLY A 113 8.00 19.67 -3.32
CA GLY A 113 7.04 20.70 -2.93
C GLY A 113 5.59 20.32 -3.21
N ASP A 114 4.71 21.30 -3.04
CA ASP A 114 3.32 21.20 -3.47
C ASP A 114 3.28 21.12 -5.01
N MET A 115 2.79 20.00 -5.53
CA MET A 115 2.63 19.82 -6.98
C MET A 115 1.46 20.62 -7.55
N GLY A 116 0.74 21.38 -6.70
CA GLY A 116 -0.38 22.24 -7.07
C GLY A 116 -1.63 21.44 -7.42
N GLU A 117 -2.79 22.10 -7.37
CA GLU A 117 -3.93 21.60 -8.14
C GLU A 117 -3.51 21.58 -9.61
N ILE A 118 -3.71 20.43 -10.26
CA ILE A 118 -3.69 20.38 -11.72
C ILE A 118 -4.85 21.29 -12.12
N ALA A 119 -4.56 22.54 -12.48
CA ALA A 119 -5.57 23.46 -12.98
C ALA A 119 -6.09 22.84 -14.28
N TYR A 120 -7.25 22.17 -14.20
CA TYR A 120 -8.03 21.84 -15.37
C TYR A 120 -8.47 23.19 -15.94
N ASP A 121 -7.73 23.65 -16.94
CA ASP A 121 -8.13 24.78 -17.73
C ASP A 121 -9.30 24.32 -18.60
N GLU A 122 -10.53 24.59 -18.14
CA GLU A 122 -11.77 24.31 -18.85
C GLU A 122 -11.83 24.92 -20.26
N SER A 123 -10.88 25.80 -20.63
CA SER A 123 -10.79 26.38 -21.99
C SER A 123 -10.02 25.53 -22.99
N VAL A 124 -9.35 24.45 -22.55
CA VAL A 124 -8.59 23.56 -23.42
C VAL A 124 -9.50 22.39 -23.80
N THR A 125 -9.92 22.38 -25.07
CA THR A 125 -10.62 21.24 -25.68
C THR A 125 -9.68 20.03 -25.73
N ASP A 126 -10.24 18.81 -25.62
CA ASP A 126 -9.53 17.52 -25.48
C ASP A 126 -8.38 17.30 -26.47
N ASP A 127 -8.37 18.05 -27.57
CA ASP A 127 -7.44 18.04 -28.69
C ASP A 127 -6.03 18.57 -28.34
N GLU A 128 -5.89 19.47 -27.36
CA GLU A 128 -4.63 20.18 -27.07
C GLU A 128 -3.98 19.77 -25.73
N TYR A 129 -4.70 18.98 -24.90
CA TYR A 129 -4.15 18.41 -23.66
C TYR A 129 -3.15 17.28 -23.90
N GLU A 130 -3.24 16.55 -25.02
CA GLU A 130 -2.15 15.67 -25.43
C GLU A 130 -0.89 16.46 -25.77
N SER A 131 -1.02 17.75 -26.13
CA SER A 131 0.07 18.52 -26.72
C SER A 131 1.06 19.15 -25.74
N SER A 132 0.68 19.36 -24.47
CA SER A 132 1.63 19.80 -23.43
C SER A 132 2.29 18.62 -22.70
N LEU A 133 1.76 17.41 -22.88
CA LEU A 133 2.41 16.13 -22.59
C LEU A 133 3.17 15.56 -23.82
N ASN A 134 3.28 16.33 -24.93
CA ASN A 134 3.99 15.93 -26.16
C ASN A 134 5.52 15.88 -25.97
N GLY A 135 5.96 14.88 -25.24
CA GLY A 135 7.36 14.50 -25.23
C GLY A 135 7.64 13.16 -24.60
N LEU A 136 6.71 12.58 -23.83
CA LEU A 136 6.89 11.27 -23.22
C LEU A 136 5.55 10.52 -23.29
N ASP A 137 5.59 9.42 -24.03
CA ASP A 137 4.50 8.46 -24.12
C ASP A 137 4.19 7.95 -22.71
N LYS A 138 2.91 7.99 -22.27
CA LYS A 138 2.50 7.44 -20.97
C LYS A 138 2.97 5.99 -20.85
N GLU A 139 3.03 5.28 -21.97
CA GLU A 139 3.37 3.87 -22.04
C GLU A 139 4.89 3.69 -21.92
N GLU A 140 5.67 4.70 -22.30
CA GLU A 140 7.10 4.80 -22.02
C GLU A 140 7.36 5.06 -20.54
N ILE A 141 6.62 5.97 -19.90
CA ILE A 141 6.73 6.22 -18.46
C ILE A 141 6.36 4.95 -17.67
N PHE A 142 5.26 4.29 -18.00
CA PHE A 142 4.85 3.04 -17.36
C PHE A 142 5.86 1.91 -17.59
N ARG A 143 6.42 1.79 -18.80
CA ARG A 143 7.46 0.80 -19.10
C ARG A 143 8.74 1.07 -18.31
N ASP A 144 9.19 2.31 -18.24
CA ASP A 144 10.39 2.68 -17.49
C ASP A 144 10.19 2.50 -15.99
N LEU A 145 9.01 2.84 -15.48
CA LEU A 145 8.61 2.57 -14.10
C LEU A 145 8.61 1.07 -13.81
N ASN A 146 8.00 0.25 -14.67
CA ASN A 146 7.98 -1.20 -14.50
C ASN A 146 9.39 -1.83 -14.58
N ASN A 147 10.24 -1.34 -15.48
CA ASN A 147 11.62 -1.77 -15.60
C ASN A 147 12.47 -1.38 -14.38
N LYS A 148 12.23 -0.19 -13.79
CA LYS A 148 12.96 0.31 -12.62
C LYS A 148 12.46 -0.30 -11.29
N ILE A 149 11.15 -0.47 -11.13
CA ILE A 149 10.54 -0.96 -9.87
C ILE A 149 10.50 -2.50 -9.82
N GLY A 150 10.50 -3.18 -10.97
CA GLY A 150 10.49 -4.65 -11.01
C GLY A 150 9.19 -5.27 -10.51
N LEU A 151 8.05 -4.58 -10.71
CA LEU A 151 6.72 -5.09 -10.35
C LEU A 151 6.39 -6.32 -11.21
N GLN A 152 6.58 -7.53 -10.68
CA GLN A 152 5.96 -8.73 -11.22
C GLN A 152 4.51 -8.80 -10.72
N THR A 153 3.55 -8.83 -11.64
CA THR A 153 2.19 -9.24 -11.31
C THR A 153 2.21 -10.72 -10.87
N PRO A 154 1.52 -11.10 -9.79
CA PRO A 154 1.42 -12.50 -9.39
C PRO A 154 0.87 -13.33 -10.55
N ASN A 155 1.43 -14.52 -10.77
CA ASN A 155 0.88 -15.45 -11.75
C ASN A 155 -0.57 -15.77 -11.39
N PRO A 156 -1.49 -15.80 -12.38
CA PRO A 156 -2.85 -16.23 -12.16
C PRO A 156 -2.86 -17.62 -11.49
N VAL A 157 -3.75 -17.82 -10.53
CA VAL A 157 -4.02 -19.15 -9.99
C VAL A 157 -4.63 -19.99 -11.11
N ASP A 158 -4.05 -21.16 -11.36
CA ASP A 158 -4.57 -22.10 -12.35
C ASP A 158 -5.92 -22.65 -11.85
N ASP A 159 -7.01 -22.29 -12.54
CA ASP A 159 -8.39 -22.67 -12.16
C ASP A 159 -8.70 -24.16 -12.40
N THR A 160 -7.69 -24.98 -12.74
CA THR A 160 -7.92 -26.38 -13.06
C THR A 160 -8.20 -27.18 -11.77
N PRO A 161 -9.37 -27.86 -11.68
CA PRO A 161 -9.68 -28.74 -10.56
C PRO A 161 -8.64 -29.87 -10.45
N PRO A 162 -8.37 -30.39 -9.24
CA PRO A 162 -7.46 -31.52 -9.07
C PRO A 162 -7.95 -32.74 -9.85
N VAL A 163 -7.11 -33.26 -10.75
CA VAL A 163 -7.38 -34.54 -11.42
C VAL A 163 -7.19 -35.65 -10.39
N LEU A 164 -8.27 -36.36 -10.05
CA LEU A 164 -8.20 -37.55 -9.21
C LEU A 164 -7.66 -38.74 -10.05
N PRO A 165 -6.75 -39.57 -9.50
CA PRO A 165 -6.33 -40.79 -10.16
C PRO A 165 -7.46 -41.84 -10.17
N ASP A 166 -7.56 -42.58 -11.27
CA ASP A 166 -8.47 -43.72 -11.48
C ASP A 166 -8.14 -44.93 -10.56
#